data_AF-A0A5C6AG29-F1
#
_entry.id   AF-A0A5C6AG29-F1
#
_cell.length_a   1.000
_cell.length_b   1.000
_cell.length_c   1.000
_cell.angle_alpha   90.00
_cell.angle_beta   90.00
_cell.angle_gamma   90.00
#
_symmetry.space_group_name_H-M   'P 1'
#
loop_
_entity.id
_entity.type
_entity.pdbx_description
1 polymer ?
#
loop_
_entity_poly.entity_id
_entity_poly.type
_entity_poly.pdbx_seq_one_letter_code
_entity_poly.pdbx_strand_id
1 'polypeptide(L)'
;MLIGERDALEVDGDSDAMISAPDGGVLHINGDLNAGLETGGFQEILICGDVSRDAKIHADGFLHIYIGGSMNGQIVTTGSSKIWVDGDFGGSISTGNPSTNLYVSGDFDGTISAHDDPSLLFLCVTGYARHDLISAIASIGYTVFNASVGISDVSPGLYPDGPERRVTRNGKSYSRWCVLQQRKEAEP
;
A
#
# COMPACT_ATOMS: atom_id res chain seq x y z
N MET A 1 -15.92 -0.83 18.24
CA MET A 1 -16.18 -2.26 18.55
C MET A 1 -14.86 -2.92 18.91
N LEU A 2 -14.80 -3.81 19.90
CA LEU A 2 -13.58 -4.52 20.30
C LEU A 2 -13.75 -6.02 20.00
N ILE A 3 -12.75 -6.64 19.36
CA ILE A 3 -12.67 -8.10 19.16
C ILE A 3 -11.42 -8.70 19.80
N GLY A 4 -11.52 -9.93 20.28
CA GLY A 4 -10.41 -10.65 20.93
C GLY A 4 -9.57 -11.47 19.96
N GLU A 5 -8.48 -12.05 20.48
CA GLU A 5 -7.57 -12.90 19.71
C GLU A 5 -8.32 -14.07 19.03
N ARG A 6 -8.14 -14.22 17.72
CA ARG A 6 -8.77 -15.28 16.87
C ARG A 6 -10.28 -15.18 16.72
N ASP A 7 -10.90 -14.10 17.16
CA ASP A 7 -12.30 -13.84 16.85
C ASP A 7 -12.47 -13.46 15.38
N ALA A 8 -13.67 -13.74 14.85
CA ALA A 8 -14.10 -13.27 13.55
C ALA A 8 -15.18 -12.19 13.76
N LEU A 9 -14.98 -11.04 13.15
CA LEU A 9 -15.98 -9.98 13.06
C LEU A 9 -16.42 -9.80 11.61
N GLU A 10 -17.72 -9.83 11.41
CA GLU A 10 -18.36 -9.43 10.15
C GLU A 10 -19.22 -8.19 10.40
N VAL A 11 -18.97 -7.15 9.62
CA VAL A 11 -19.79 -5.94 9.56
C VAL A 11 -20.59 -5.98 8.26
N ASP A 12 -21.91 -6.09 8.39
CA ASP A 12 -22.82 -6.08 7.24
C ASP A 12 -23.05 -4.64 6.77
N GLY A 13 -22.42 -4.26 5.65
CA GLY A 13 -22.41 -2.90 5.11
C GLY A 13 -21.22 -2.06 5.56
N ASP A 14 -21.40 -0.74 5.54
CA ASP A 14 -20.35 0.24 5.84
C ASP A 14 -20.02 0.29 7.34
N SER A 15 -18.75 0.59 7.64
CA SER A 15 -18.28 0.84 9.00
C SER A 15 -17.98 2.32 9.25
N ASP A 16 -18.93 3.00 9.88
CA ASP A 16 -18.78 4.38 10.36
C ASP A 16 -18.24 4.46 11.80
N ALA A 17 -18.00 3.33 12.45
CA ALA A 17 -17.54 3.25 13.83
C ALA A 17 -16.08 2.80 13.90
N MET A 18 -15.37 3.27 14.93
CA MET A 18 -14.03 2.77 15.25
C MET A 18 -14.09 1.27 15.58
N ILE A 19 -13.26 0.47 14.91
CA ILE A 19 -13.06 -0.96 15.20
C ILE A 19 -11.66 -1.16 15.81
N SER A 20 -11.57 -2.01 16.83
CA SER A 20 -10.34 -2.36 17.52
C SER A 20 -10.22 -3.88 17.64
N ALA A 21 -9.11 -4.41 17.17
CA ALA A 21 -8.77 -5.83 17.11
C ALA A 21 -7.30 -6.05 17.54
N PRO A 22 -6.90 -5.60 18.74
CA PRO A 22 -5.48 -5.45 19.10
C PRO A 22 -4.70 -6.78 19.11
N ASP A 23 -5.38 -7.90 19.34
CA ASP A 23 -4.77 -9.22 19.40
C ASP A 23 -4.89 -10.00 18.07
N GLY A 24 -5.44 -9.39 17.02
CA GLY A 24 -5.65 -9.99 15.70
C GLY A 24 -6.98 -10.72 15.56
N GLY A 25 -7.09 -11.59 14.55
CA GLY A 25 -8.34 -12.27 14.17
C GLY A 25 -8.68 -12.18 12.68
N VAL A 26 -9.97 -12.25 12.35
CA VAL A 26 -10.48 -12.02 10.99
C VAL A 26 -11.50 -10.89 11.05
N LEU A 27 -11.34 -9.87 10.22
CA LEU A 27 -12.28 -8.76 10.12
C LEU A 27 -12.78 -8.62 8.68
N HIS A 28 -14.07 -8.78 8.47
CA HIS A 28 -14.73 -8.52 7.20
C HIS A 28 -15.69 -7.34 7.34
N ILE A 29 -15.57 -6.36 6.45
CA ILE A 29 -16.51 -5.24 6.29
C ILE A 29 -17.10 -5.37 4.89
N ASN A 30 -18.39 -5.67 4.79
CA ASN A 30 -19.11 -5.90 3.53
C ASN A 30 -19.52 -4.59 2.81
N GLY A 31 -18.81 -3.50 3.08
CA GLY A 31 -19.03 -2.16 2.54
C GLY A 31 -17.78 -1.30 2.71
N ASP A 32 -17.97 0.01 2.85
CA ASP A 32 -16.89 0.98 2.98
C ASP A 32 -16.36 1.07 4.42
N LEU A 33 -15.07 1.38 4.57
CA LEU A 33 -14.49 1.82 5.84
C LEU A 33 -14.45 3.35 5.89
N ASN A 34 -15.31 3.94 6.72
CA ASN A 34 -15.45 5.38 6.88
C ASN A 34 -14.74 5.93 8.13
N ALA A 35 -14.43 5.05 9.08
CA ALA A 35 -13.80 5.41 10.36
C ALA A 35 -12.46 4.70 10.57
N GLY A 36 -11.97 4.69 11.80
CA GLY A 36 -10.69 4.07 12.14
C GLY A 36 -10.78 2.56 12.38
N LEU A 37 -9.68 1.88 12.09
CA LEU A 37 -9.43 0.48 12.41
C LEU A 37 -8.07 0.38 13.12
N GLU A 38 -8.06 -0.15 14.34
CA GLU A 38 -6.85 -0.50 15.08
C GLU A 38 -6.74 -1.99 15.20
N THR A 39 -5.56 -2.54 14.90
CA THR A 39 -5.36 -3.99 14.96
C THR A 39 -3.91 -4.38 15.23
N GLY A 40 -3.70 -5.60 15.72
CA GLY A 40 -2.39 -6.18 15.98
C GLY A 40 -2.31 -7.68 15.63
N GLY A 41 -1.16 -8.30 15.88
CA GLY A 41 -1.00 -9.76 15.78
C GLY A 41 -0.98 -10.30 14.35
N PHE A 42 -1.59 -11.47 14.14
CA PHE A 42 -1.81 -12.03 12.80
C PHE A 42 -3.26 -11.78 12.40
N GLN A 43 -3.47 -11.08 11.28
CA GLN A 43 -4.82 -10.72 10.86
C GLN A 43 -5.02 -10.79 9.36
N GLU A 44 -6.22 -11.23 9.00
CA GLU A 44 -6.83 -10.97 7.71
C GLU A 44 -7.90 -9.90 7.86
N ILE A 45 -7.78 -8.83 7.06
CA ILE A 45 -8.72 -7.72 6.99
C ILE A 45 -9.26 -7.68 5.57
N LEU A 46 -10.57 -7.81 5.41
CA LEU A 46 -11.28 -7.66 4.15
C LEU A 46 -12.23 -6.47 4.26
N ILE A 47 -12.07 -5.52 3.36
CA ILE A 47 -12.96 -4.37 3.18
C ILE A 47 -13.48 -4.49 1.75
N CYS A 48 -14.76 -4.83 1.58
CA CYS A 48 -15.33 -5.08 0.26
C CYS A 48 -15.50 -3.80 -0.57
N GLY A 49 -15.62 -2.64 0.10
CA GLY A 49 -15.76 -1.33 -0.53
C GLY A 49 -14.49 -0.48 -0.48
N ASP A 50 -14.69 0.83 -0.46
CA ASP A 50 -13.64 1.84 -0.39
C ASP A 50 -13.13 2.04 1.04
N VAL A 51 -11.91 2.55 1.16
CA VAL A 51 -11.42 3.15 2.40
C VAL A 51 -11.42 4.67 2.20
N SER A 52 -12.33 5.32 2.90
CA SER A 52 -12.57 6.75 2.77
C SER A 52 -11.36 7.59 3.18
N ARG A 53 -11.34 8.86 2.79
CA ARG A 53 -10.25 9.80 3.10
C ARG A 53 -10.04 10.02 4.61
N ASP A 54 -11.12 9.96 5.39
CA ASP A 54 -11.06 10.21 6.83
C ASP A 54 -10.77 8.92 7.63
N ALA A 55 -10.80 7.76 6.96
CA ALA A 55 -10.49 6.48 7.57
C ALA A 55 -8.98 6.30 7.78
N LYS A 56 -8.65 5.64 8.89
CA LYS A 56 -7.28 5.29 9.26
C LYS A 56 -7.19 3.86 9.74
N ILE A 57 -6.37 3.06 9.08
CA ILE A 57 -6.01 1.71 9.49
C ILE A 57 -4.65 1.79 10.19
N HIS A 58 -4.60 1.47 11.48
CA HIS A 58 -3.38 1.30 12.25
C HIS A 58 -3.24 -0.18 12.60
N ALA A 59 -2.15 -0.79 12.14
CA ALA A 59 -1.99 -2.23 12.20
C ALA A 59 -0.56 -2.63 12.60
N ASP A 60 -0.45 -3.47 13.62
CA ASP A 60 0.82 -4.06 14.08
C ASP A 60 0.87 -5.57 13.80
N GLY A 61 2.07 -6.14 13.63
CA GLY A 61 2.25 -7.58 13.41
C GLY A 61 2.32 -8.03 11.95
N PHE A 62 1.75 -9.20 11.63
CA PHE A 62 1.78 -9.82 10.30
C PHE A 62 0.39 -9.77 9.66
N LEU A 63 0.24 -8.95 8.63
CA LEU A 63 -1.07 -8.49 8.18
C LEU A 63 -1.32 -8.79 6.71
N HIS A 64 -2.52 -9.26 6.41
CA HIS A 64 -3.08 -9.30 5.07
C HIS A 64 -4.30 -8.37 5.01
N ILE A 65 -4.24 -7.34 4.18
CA ILE A 65 -5.30 -6.34 4.03
C ILE A 65 -5.79 -6.35 2.59
N TYR A 66 -7.07 -6.61 2.39
CA TYR A 66 -7.72 -6.60 1.09
C TYR A 66 -8.76 -5.48 1.07
N ILE A 67 -8.67 -4.60 0.08
CA ILE A 67 -9.59 -3.49 -0.17
C ILE A 67 -10.17 -3.70 -1.57
N GLY A 68 -11.46 -4.02 -1.65
CA GLY A 68 -12.19 -4.31 -2.89
C GLY A 68 -12.49 -3.05 -3.71
N GLY A 69 -12.43 -1.87 -3.10
CA GLY A 69 -12.55 -0.58 -3.74
C GLY A 69 -11.23 0.21 -3.80
N SER A 70 -11.35 1.53 -3.79
CA SER A 70 -10.24 2.48 -3.79
C SER A 70 -9.79 2.81 -2.37
N MET A 71 -8.50 3.12 -2.22
CA MET A 71 -7.90 3.54 -0.96
C MET A 71 -7.55 5.03 -0.99
N ASN A 72 -8.29 5.84 -0.23
CA ASN A 72 -8.11 7.28 -0.12
C ASN A 72 -7.67 7.75 1.29
N GLY A 73 -7.77 6.89 2.30
CA GLY A 73 -7.41 7.17 3.69
C GLY A 73 -5.92 6.94 4.01
N GLN A 74 -5.65 6.58 5.26
CA GLN A 74 -4.31 6.29 5.76
C GLN A 74 -4.15 4.84 6.21
N ILE A 75 -3.06 4.18 5.82
CA ILE A 75 -2.59 2.93 6.43
C ILE A 75 -1.29 3.20 7.19
N VAL A 76 -1.20 2.76 8.43
CA VAL A 76 0.04 2.75 9.22
C VAL A 76 0.31 1.33 9.64
N THR A 77 1.41 0.76 9.15
CA THR A 77 1.88 -0.57 9.55
C THR A 77 3.22 -0.47 10.27
N THR A 78 3.36 -1.15 11.39
CA THR A 78 4.65 -1.27 12.12
C THR A 78 5.34 -2.60 11.81
N GLY A 79 4.57 -3.66 11.59
CA GLY A 79 5.05 -4.98 11.21
C GLY A 79 5.01 -5.28 9.70
N SER A 80 5.08 -6.56 9.33
CA SER A 80 5.05 -6.97 7.92
C SER A 80 3.65 -7.02 7.37
N SER A 81 3.49 -6.55 6.14
CA SER A 81 2.17 -6.45 5.52
C SER A 81 2.18 -6.89 4.06
N LYS A 82 1.04 -7.45 3.65
CA LYS A 82 0.63 -7.58 2.26
C LYS A 82 -0.73 -6.91 2.11
N ILE A 83 -0.82 -6.01 1.14
CA ILE A 83 -1.96 -5.13 0.96
C ILE A 83 -2.36 -5.19 -0.51
N TRP A 84 -3.64 -5.45 -0.74
CA TRP A 84 -4.25 -5.46 -2.06
C TRP A 84 -5.34 -4.40 -2.12
N VAL A 85 -5.32 -3.60 -3.18
CA VAL A 85 -6.32 -2.58 -3.49
C VAL A 85 -6.80 -2.82 -4.91
N ASP A 86 -8.06 -3.21 -5.06
CA ASP A 86 -8.66 -3.52 -6.35
C ASP A 86 -9.02 -2.26 -7.16
N GLY A 87 -9.21 -1.12 -6.49
CA GLY A 87 -9.39 0.19 -7.10
C GLY A 87 -8.11 1.04 -7.16
N ASP A 88 -8.30 2.36 -7.14
CA ASP A 88 -7.21 3.33 -7.16
C ASP A 88 -6.61 3.53 -5.76
N PHE A 89 -5.35 3.94 -5.70
CA PHE A 89 -4.68 4.32 -4.45
C PHE A 89 -4.32 5.81 -4.50
N GLY A 90 -5.12 6.63 -3.81
CA GLY A 90 -4.91 8.07 -3.64
C GLY A 90 -4.52 8.49 -2.22
N GLY A 91 -4.53 7.54 -1.28
CA GLY A 91 -4.25 7.77 0.14
C GLY A 91 -2.77 7.81 0.51
N SER A 92 -2.48 7.43 1.76
CA SER A 92 -1.11 7.34 2.27
C SER A 92 -0.85 6.02 2.99
N ILE A 93 0.39 5.54 2.90
CA ILE A 93 0.86 4.38 3.65
C ILE A 93 2.19 4.66 4.35
N SER A 94 2.26 4.29 5.63
CA SER A 94 3.51 4.19 6.40
C SER A 94 3.88 2.70 6.52
N THR A 95 4.97 2.30 5.85
CA THR A 95 5.39 0.89 5.72
C THR A 95 6.10 0.38 6.96
N GLY A 96 5.80 -0.85 7.36
CA GLY A 96 6.40 -1.50 8.51
C GLY A 96 7.55 -2.47 8.18
N ASN A 97 8.03 -3.16 9.22
CA ASN A 97 9.22 -4.02 9.20
C ASN A 97 8.89 -5.52 9.35
N PRO A 98 9.70 -6.42 8.76
CA PRO A 98 10.76 -6.18 7.77
C PRO A 98 10.29 -5.88 6.35
N SER A 99 9.02 -6.08 6.00
CA SER A 99 8.57 -5.90 4.61
C SER A 99 7.13 -5.44 4.44
N THR A 100 6.90 -4.58 3.46
CA THR A 100 5.57 -4.24 2.94
C THR A 100 5.46 -4.62 1.48
N ASN A 101 4.36 -5.28 1.12
CA ASN A 101 3.99 -5.60 -0.26
C ASN A 101 2.66 -4.90 -0.56
N LEU A 102 2.65 -4.00 -1.53
CA LEU A 102 1.47 -3.26 -1.93
C LEU A 102 1.14 -3.58 -3.39
N TYR A 103 -0.07 -4.07 -3.62
CA TYR A 103 -0.64 -4.37 -4.93
C TYR A 103 -1.82 -3.44 -5.17
N VAL A 104 -1.80 -2.71 -6.28
CA VAL A 104 -2.83 -1.76 -6.69
C VAL A 104 -3.26 -2.12 -8.10
N SER A 105 -4.53 -2.46 -8.27
CA SER A 105 -5.08 -2.83 -9.58
C SER A 105 -5.41 -1.58 -10.41
N GLY A 106 -5.81 -0.48 -9.77
CA GLY A 106 -6.06 0.81 -10.42
C GLY A 106 -4.83 1.71 -10.54
N ASP A 107 -5.10 3.02 -10.62
CA ASP A 107 -4.10 4.07 -10.69
C ASP A 107 -3.50 4.34 -9.29
N PHE A 108 -2.25 4.79 -9.27
CA PHE A 108 -1.52 5.11 -8.04
C PHE A 108 -1.05 6.57 -8.06
N ASP A 109 -1.63 7.38 -7.18
CA ASP A 109 -1.26 8.78 -6.93
C ASP A 109 -1.08 9.09 -5.43
N GLY A 110 -0.97 8.03 -4.61
CA GLY A 110 -0.80 8.15 -3.17
C GLY A 110 0.65 8.38 -2.73
N THR A 111 0.82 8.48 -1.41
CA THR A 111 2.11 8.72 -0.77
C THR A 111 2.58 7.51 0.03
N ILE A 112 3.89 7.23 -0.01
CA ILE A 112 4.53 6.18 0.78
C ILE A 112 5.59 6.82 1.67
N SER A 113 5.64 6.41 2.93
CA SER A 113 6.74 6.69 3.87
C SER A 113 7.09 5.42 4.64
N ALA A 114 8.26 5.40 5.29
CA ALA A 114 8.60 4.37 6.25
C ALA A 114 8.10 4.77 7.66
N HIS A 115 7.63 3.79 8.44
CA HIS A 115 7.27 4.02 9.84
C HIS A 115 8.53 4.27 10.68
N ASP A 116 9.50 3.36 10.57
CA ASP A 116 10.84 3.44 11.15
C ASP A 116 11.90 3.48 10.03
N ASP A 117 12.99 2.74 10.18
CA ASP A 117 14.01 2.56 9.16
C ASP A 117 13.43 1.90 7.90
N PRO A 118 13.66 2.46 6.70
CA PRO A 118 13.21 1.88 5.44
C PRO A 118 13.81 0.49 5.16
N SER A 119 12.98 -0.56 5.27
CA SER A 119 13.38 -1.95 5.01
C SER A 119 13.07 -2.43 3.59
N LEU A 120 12.16 -3.39 3.42
CA LEU A 120 11.82 -3.97 2.12
C LEU A 120 10.45 -3.46 1.65
N LEU A 121 10.40 -2.89 0.45
CA LEU A 121 9.16 -2.47 -0.21
C LEU A 121 9.02 -3.11 -1.59
N PHE A 122 7.87 -3.74 -1.81
CA PHE A 122 7.46 -4.26 -3.11
C PHE A 122 6.15 -3.58 -3.51
N LEU A 123 6.14 -2.94 -4.69
CA LEU A 123 4.99 -2.21 -5.22
C LEU A 123 4.58 -2.77 -6.59
N CYS A 124 3.31 -3.08 -6.77
CA CYS A 124 2.77 -3.44 -8.07
C CYS A 124 1.59 -2.53 -8.35
N VAL A 125 1.66 -1.76 -9.44
CA VAL A 125 0.58 -0.91 -9.92
C VAL A 125 0.21 -1.41 -11.30
N THR A 126 -1.01 -1.90 -11.47
CA THR A 126 -1.50 -2.38 -12.78
C THR A 126 -2.00 -1.23 -13.65
N GLY A 127 -2.55 -0.17 -13.03
CA GLY A 127 -2.94 1.05 -13.70
C GLY A 127 -1.78 2.03 -13.94
N TYR A 128 -2.12 3.31 -13.93
CA TYR A 128 -1.20 4.41 -14.17
C TYR A 128 -0.47 4.86 -12.90
N ALA A 129 0.83 5.09 -12.99
CA ALA A 129 1.60 5.85 -11.99
C ALA A 129 2.62 6.77 -12.67
N ARG A 130 2.73 8.00 -12.16
CA ARG A 130 3.75 8.94 -12.65
C ARG A 130 5.16 8.49 -12.28
N HIS A 131 6.11 8.70 -13.18
CA HIS A 131 7.50 8.32 -12.97
C HIS A 131 8.15 9.08 -11.80
N ASP A 132 7.83 10.36 -11.63
CA ASP A 132 8.38 11.20 -10.57
C ASP A 132 7.96 10.71 -9.18
N LEU A 133 6.71 10.26 -9.04
CA LEU A 133 6.15 9.68 -7.83
C LEU A 133 6.88 8.38 -7.45
N ILE A 134 7.07 7.46 -8.41
CA ILE A 134 7.83 6.22 -8.17
C ILE A 134 9.30 6.52 -7.83
N SER A 135 9.89 7.53 -8.49
CA SER A 135 11.25 7.98 -8.20
C SER A 135 11.38 8.60 -6.81
N ALA A 136 10.36 9.32 -6.34
CA ALA A 136 10.31 9.85 -4.98
C ALA A 136 10.28 8.72 -3.95
N ILE A 137 9.49 7.67 -4.18
CA ILE A 137 9.43 6.48 -3.32
C ILE A 137 10.80 5.78 -3.29
N ALA A 138 11.42 5.57 -4.45
CA ALA A 138 12.77 4.99 -4.54
C ALA A 138 13.82 5.80 -3.77
N SER A 139 13.60 7.11 -3.61
CA SER A 139 14.53 8.01 -2.91
C SER A 139 14.38 7.99 -1.38
N ILE A 140 13.38 7.29 -0.83
CA ILE A 140 13.19 7.13 0.63
C ILE A 140 14.38 6.38 1.26
N GLY A 141 15.01 5.48 0.50
CA GLY A 141 16.19 4.74 0.96
C GLY A 141 15.88 3.36 1.54
N TYR A 142 14.80 2.71 1.09
CA TYR A 142 14.54 1.30 1.38
C TYR A 142 15.76 0.44 1.04
N THR A 143 16.06 -0.52 1.91
CA THR A 143 17.10 -1.54 1.66
C THR A 143 16.89 -2.24 0.31
N VAL A 144 15.62 -2.59 0.02
CA VAL A 144 15.16 -3.05 -1.29
C VAL A 144 13.87 -2.33 -1.63
N PHE A 145 13.83 -1.76 -2.82
CA PHE A 145 12.59 -1.26 -3.44
C PHE A 145 12.45 -1.87 -4.82
N ASN A 146 11.42 -2.70 -5.01
CA ASN A 146 11.07 -3.21 -6.34
C ASN A 146 9.68 -2.73 -6.68
N ALA A 147 9.51 -2.14 -7.88
CA ALA A 147 8.18 -1.87 -8.39
C ALA A 147 7.92 -2.39 -9.81
N SER A 148 6.64 -2.56 -10.12
CA SER A 148 6.15 -2.76 -11.49
C SER A 148 4.99 -1.81 -11.70
N VAL A 149 5.02 -1.12 -12.84
CA VAL A 149 4.03 -0.09 -13.21
C VAL A 149 3.47 -0.44 -14.57
N GLY A 150 2.15 -0.64 -14.64
CA GLY A 150 1.46 -0.98 -15.88
C GLY A 150 1.56 0.14 -16.90
N ILE A 151 1.17 1.35 -16.53
CA ILE A 151 1.20 2.53 -17.40
C ILE A 151 1.93 3.69 -16.72
N SER A 152 2.82 4.39 -17.43
CA SER A 152 3.50 5.58 -16.90
C SER A 152 3.60 6.68 -17.95
N ASP A 153 4.05 7.87 -17.57
CA ASP A 153 4.34 9.00 -18.44
C ASP A 153 5.69 8.87 -19.19
N VAL A 154 6.53 7.92 -18.77
CA VAL A 154 7.80 7.58 -19.43
C VAL A 154 7.71 6.31 -20.28
N SER A 155 8.69 6.12 -21.16
CA SER A 155 8.79 4.94 -22.04
C SER A 155 8.81 3.62 -21.25
N PRO A 156 8.34 2.51 -21.84
CA PRO A 156 8.51 1.18 -21.24
C PRO A 156 10.00 0.84 -21.05
N GLY A 157 10.33 0.15 -19.96
CA GLY A 157 11.71 -0.23 -19.68
C GLY A 157 11.98 -0.48 -18.20
N LEU A 158 13.25 -0.77 -17.90
CA LEU A 158 13.75 -0.91 -16.53
C LEU A 158 14.33 0.44 -16.07
N TYR A 159 13.92 0.85 -14.88
CA TYR A 159 14.36 2.04 -14.20
C TYR A 159 14.94 1.67 -12.83
N PRO A 160 15.83 2.48 -12.27
CA PRO A 160 16.50 3.58 -12.93
C PRO A 160 17.53 2.97 -13.97
N ASP A 161 17.58 3.47 -15.21
CA ASP A 161 18.38 2.92 -16.33
C ASP A 161 19.92 3.11 -16.23
N GLY A 162 20.69 2.03 -16.06
CA GLY A 162 22.16 2.05 -16.16
C GLY A 162 22.91 1.57 -14.92
N PRO A 163 24.26 1.46 -15.01
CA PRO A 163 25.07 0.63 -14.11
C PRO A 163 25.37 1.23 -12.71
N GLU A 164 25.23 2.53 -12.50
CA GLU A 164 25.68 3.20 -11.27
C GLU A 164 24.62 3.27 -10.14
N ARG A 165 23.43 2.70 -10.35
CA ARG A 165 22.21 3.14 -9.65
C ARG A 165 21.84 2.40 -8.35
N ARG A 166 22.82 1.82 -7.65
CA ARG A 166 22.61 1.11 -6.36
C ARG A 166 22.87 1.97 -5.12
N VAL A 167 23.06 3.27 -5.27
CA VAL A 167 23.45 4.16 -4.17
C VAL A 167 22.42 5.28 -4.03
N THR A 168 21.66 5.23 -2.94
CA THR A 168 20.84 6.37 -2.50
C THR A 168 21.69 7.27 -1.61
N ARG A 169 21.15 8.45 -1.26
CA ARG A 169 21.78 9.33 -0.26
C ARG A 169 22.00 8.64 1.10
N ASN A 170 21.26 7.58 1.37
CA ASN A 170 21.28 6.83 2.64
C ASN A 170 22.11 5.52 2.56
N GLY A 171 22.83 5.27 1.45
CA GLY A 171 23.68 4.09 1.28
C GLY A 171 23.25 3.18 0.14
N LYS A 172 23.66 1.90 0.19
CA LYS A 172 23.33 0.93 -0.85
C LYS A 172 21.85 0.53 -0.77
N SER A 173 21.07 0.92 -1.76
CA SER A 173 19.68 0.50 -1.93
C SER A 173 19.55 -0.21 -3.27
N TYR A 174 18.87 -1.36 -3.28
CA TYR A 174 18.50 -2.05 -4.51
C TYR A 174 17.13 -1.56 -4.97
N SER A 175 17.08 -0.28 -5.36
CA SER A 175 15.87 0.34 -5.90
C SER A 175 15.79 0.13 -7.42
N ARG A 176 14.72 -0.50 -7.90
CA ARG A 176 14.43 -0.69 -9.32
C ARG A 176 12.93 -0.82 -9.58
N TRP A 177 12.49 -0.43 -10.77
CA TRP A 177 11.13 -0.68 -11.22
C TRP A 177 11.06 -0.87 -12.72
N CYS A 178 10.04 -1.57 -13.18
CA CYS A 178 9.74 -1.63 -14.62
C CYS A 178 8.48 -0.83 -14.94
N VAL A 179 8.46 -0.26 -16.15
CA VAL A 179 7.28 0.33 -16.77
C VAL A 179 6.91 -0.55 -17.97
N LEU A 180 5.64 -0.98 -18.04
CA LEU A 180 5.17 -1.87 -19.09
C LEU A 180 4.67 -1.11 -20.33
N GLN A 181 3.99 0.02 -20.13
CA GLN A 181 3.42 0.85 -21.19
C GLN A 181 3.60 2.33 -20.90
N GLN A 182 3.74 3.14 -21.95
CA GLN A 182 3.68 4.60 -21.85
C GLN A 182 2.28 5.08 -22.18
N ARG A 183 1.74 6.01 -21.37
CA ARG A 183 0.52 6.74 -21.70
C ARG A 183 0.82 7.61 -22.93
N LYS A 184 0.26 7.24 -24.07
CA LYS A 184 0.27 8.11 -25.24
C LYS A 184 -0.63 9.31 -24.92
N GLU A 185 -0.12 10.52 -25.08
CA GLU A 185 -0.99 11.70 -25.11
C GLU A 185 -2.07 11.46 -26.17
N ALA A 186 -3.31 11.85 -25.86
CA ALA A 186 -4.34 11.82 -26.89
C ALA A 186 -3.87 12.72 -28.03
N GLU A 187 -3.71 12.15 -29.23
CA GLU A 187 -3.48 12.97 -30.42
C GLU A 187 -4.63 13.98 -30.53
N PRO A 188 -4.33 15.27 -30.77
CA PRO A 188 -5.33 16.34 -30.79
C PRO A 188 -6.41 16.15 -31.86
#